data_AF-A0A349W968-F1
#
_entry.id   AF-A0A349W968-F1
#
_cell.length_a   1.000
_cell.length_b   1.000
_cell.length_c   1.000
_cell.angle_alpha   90.00
_cell.angle_beta   90.00
_cell.angle_gamma   90.00
#
_symmetry.space_group_name_H-M   'P 1'
#
loop_
_entity.id
_entity.type
_entity.pdbx_description
1 polymer ?
#
loop_
_entity_poly.entity_id
_entity_poly.type
_entity_poly.pdbx_seq_one_letter_code
_entity_poly.pdbx_strand_id
1 'polypeptide(L)'
;GLASAQVPAAPSSVSMGTADHTAERERIRREREAIDKNLQRTQVACYQRFAVEDCLRAARRQARTDHAVLRQQESLMDDRERRERAAQRLQSIEDRQSARAVDAPEPPAIAPRASRPAHSPGPLPRARLPASPPDAARTSQEQRRQTLQMRAAEERQRQIEKQQAALERKARVQQRQAQEAARGHQPAAPLTP
;
A
#
# COMPACT_ATOMS: atom_id res chain seq x y z
N GLY A 1 -3.75 -39.75 -40.86
CA GLY A 1 -3.42 -38.32 -40.67
C GLY A 1 -4.25 -37.80 -39.51
N LEU A 2 -3.60 -37.37 -38.43
CA LEU A 2 -4.27 -36.74 -37.29
C LEU A 2 -3.80 -35.28 -37.26
N ALA A 3 -4.73 -34.37 -37.56
CA ALA A 3 -4.48 -32.94 -37.55
C ALA A 3 -4.55 -32.43 -36.10
N SER A 4 -3.41 -32.00 -35.57
CA SER A 4 -3.34 -31.26 -34.31
C SER A 4 -3.94 -29.88 -34.49
N ALA A 5 -5.06 -29.61 -33.82
CA ALA A 5 -5.61 -28.28 -33.69
C ALA A 5 -4.71 -27.47 -32.74
N GLN A 6 -3.97 -26.52 -33.31
CA GLN A 6 -3.16 -25.57 -32.56
C GLN A 6 -4.08 -24.51 -31.94
N VAL A 7 -4.14 -24.43 -30.61
CA VAL A 7 -4.78 -23.32 -29.90
C VAL A 7 -3.83 -22.11 -29.96
N PRO A 8 -4.24 -20.93 -30.46
CA PRO A 8 -3.36 -19.77 -30.50
C PRO A 8 -3.19 -19.21 -29.08
N ALA A 9 -1.97 -19.27 -28.56
CA ALA A 9 -1.57 -18.57 -27.35
C ALA A 9 -1.61 -17.05 -27.61
N ALA A 10 -2.47 -16.35 -26.90
CA ALA A 10 -2.46 -14.89 -26.84
C ALA A 10 -1.64 -14.43 -25.62
N PRO A 11 -0.41 -13.94 -25.82
CA PRO A 11 0.14 -12.94 -24.90
C PRO A 11 0.86 -11.84 -25.68
N SER A 12 0.21 -10.70 -25.94
CA SER A 12 0.91 -9.52 -26.51
C SER A 12 0.44 -8.17 -25.98
N SER A 13 -0.69 -8.09 -25.27
CA SER A 13 -1.21 -6.80 -24.75
C SER A 13 -0.50 -6.31 -23.48
N VAL A 14 -0.04 -7.23 -22.62
CA VAL A 14 0.58 -6.87 -21.32
C VAL A 14 1.97 -6.27 -21.51
N SER A 15 2.77 -6.79 -22.44
CA SER A 15 4.14 -6.31 -22.70
C SER A 15 4.18 -4.88 -23.27
N MET A 16 3.15 -4.49 -24.02
CA MET A 16 3.09 -3.17 -24.65
C MET A 16 2.70 -2.09 -23.63
N GLY A 17 1.79 -2.40 -22.68
CA GLY A 17 1.45 -1.50 -21.58
C GLY A 17 2.63 -1.24 -20.64
N THR A 18 3.42 -2.27 -20.30
CA THR A 18 4.59 -2.09 -19.41
C THR A 18 5.69 -1.22 -20.05
N ALA A 19 5.91 -1.34 -21.36
CA ALA A 19 6.90 -0.55 -22.07
C ALA A 19 6.48 0.93 -22.21
N ASP A 20 5.18 1.19 -22.39
CA ASP A 20 4.62 2.54 -22.42
C ASP A 20 4.74 3.22 -21.05
N HIS A 21 4.46 2.51 -19.97
CA HIS A 21 4.61 3.02 -18.60
C HIS A 21 6.06 3.39 -18.25
N THR A 22 7.04 2.57 -18.65
CA THR A 22 8.46 2.88 -18.39
C THR A 22 8.91 4.07 -19.22
N ALA A 23 8.51 4.16 -20.50
CA ALA A 23 8.83 5.30 -21.36
C ALA A 23 8.30 6.61 -20.79
N GLU A 24 7.08 6.60 -20.25
CA GLU A 24 6.45 7.78 -19.66
C GLU A 24 7.11 8.21 -18.35
N ARG A 25 7.48 7.26 -17.48
CA ARG A 25 8.27 7.57 -16.27
C ARG A 25 9.64 8.17 -16.60
N GLU A 26 10.29 7.66 -17.65
CA GLU A 26 11.55 8.21 -18.15
C GLU A 26 11.39 9.62 -18.74
N ARG A 27 10.27 9.90 -19.44
CA ARG A 27 9.91 11.26 -19.89
C ARG A 27 9.82 12.22 -18.70
N ILE A 28 9.06 11.86 -17.67
CA ILE A 28 8.88 12.70 -16.49
C ILE A 28 10.22 12.93 -15.76
N ARG A 29 11.10 11.92 -15.67
CA ARG A 29 12.45 12.10 -15.11
C ARG A 29 13.25 13.13 -15.89
N ARG A 30 13.29 13.01 -17.22
CA ARG A 30 13.99 13.97 -18.09
C ARG A 30 13.44 15.40 -17.94
N GLU A 31 12.12 15.54 -17.80
CA GLU A 31 11.49 16.84 -17.58
C GLU A 31 11.87 17.47 -16.24
N ARG A 32 11.96 16.68 -15.17
CA ARG A 32 12.48 17.15 -13.88
C ARG A 32 13.90 17.68 -13.98
N GLU A 33 14.78 16.90 -14.63
CA GLU A 33 16.16 17.32 -14.85
C GLU A 33 16.23 18.61 -15.69
N ALA A 34 15.33 18.78 -16.66
CA ALA A 34 15.24 20.00 -17.46
C ALA A 34 14.79 21.20 -16.63
N ILE A 35 13.80 21.04 -15.74
CA ILE A 35 13.36 22.08 -14.80
C ILE A 35 14.52 22.48 -13.89
N ASP A 36 15.27 21.53 -13.35
CA ASP A 36 16.38 21.81 -12.43
C ASP A 36 17.53 22.54 -13.14
N LYS A 37 17.89 22.10 -14.36
CA LYS A 37 18.87 22.81 -15.21
C LYS A 37 18.42 24.23 -15.54
N ASN A 38 17.14 24.41 -15.87
CA ASN A 38 16.58 25.74 -16.13
C ASN A 38 16.64 26.62 -14.87
N LEU A 39 16.26 26.08 -13.71
CA LEU A 39 16.34 26.80 -12.44
C LEU A 39 17.78 27.26 -12.15
N GLN A 40 18.77 26.37 -12.30
CA GLN A 40 20.18 26.71 -12.11
C GLN A 40 20.63 27.83 -13.05
N ARG A 41 20.32 27.71 -14.35
CA ARG A 41 20.64 28.75 -15.34
C ARG A 41 19.99 30.09 -15.01
N THR A 42 18.72 30.09 -14.61
CA THR A 42 18.00 31.31 -14.23
C THR A 42 18.58 31.92 -12.95
N GLN A 43 18.97 31.11 -11.97
CA GLN A 43 19.62 31.61 -10.75
C GLN A 43 20.94 32.31 -11.05
N VAL A 44 21.78 31.76 -11.93
CA VAL A 44 23.01 32.41 -12.38
C VAL A 44 22.71 33.74 -13.05
N ALA A 45 21.70 33.78 -13.94
CA ALA A 45 21.28 35.01 -14.60
C ALA A 45 20.72 36.06 -13.60
N CYS A 46 20.07 35.63 -12.51
CA CYS A 46 19.53 36.55 -11.50
C CYS A 46 20.62 37.36 -10.80
N TYR A 47 21.82 36.81 -10.59
CA TYR A 47 22.93 37.55 -9.97
C TYR A 47 23.45 38.72 -10.81
N GLN A 48 23.12 38.77 -12.10
CA GLN A 48 23.48 39.89 -12.98
C GLN A 48 22.42 41.01 -12.98
N ARG A 49 21.34 40.86 -12.22
CA ARG A 49 20.22 41.81 -12.18
C ARG A 49 20.28 42.65 -10.90
N PHE A 50 19.69 43.84 -10.92
CA PHE A 50 19.60 44.70 -9.74
C PHE A 50 18.68 44.10 -8.65
N ALA A 51 17.55 43.49 -9.04
CA ALA A 51 16.60 42.87 -8.11
C ALA A 51 16.86 41.36 -7.93
N VAL A 52 18.06 40.99 -7.46
CA VAL A 52 18.50 39.59 -7.35
C VAL A 52 17.52 38.75 -6.52
N GLU A 53 17.14 39.21 -5.34
CA GLU A 53 16.28 38.45 -4.41
C GLU A 53 14.90 38.17 -4.99
N ASP A 54 14.28 39.16 -5.64
CA ASP A 54 12.97 38.98 -6.25
C ASP A 54 13.04 38.07 -7.48
N CYS A 55 14.11 38.18 -8.26
CA CYS A 55 14.39 37.27 -9.36
C CYS A 55 14.57 35.83 -8.87
N LEU A 56 15.38 35.60 -7.83
CA LEU A 56 15.59 34.26 -7.25
C LEU A 56 14.30 33.69 -6.68
N ARG A 57 13.49 34.51 -6.00
CA ARG A 57 12.19 34.09 -5.48
C ARG A 57 11.24 33.70 -6.61
N ALA A 58 11.18 34.47 -7.69
CA ALA A 58 10.38 34.15 -8.87
C ALA A 58 10.83 32.85 -9.55
N ALA A 59 12.14 32.68 -9.77
CA ALA A 59 12.71 31.47 -10.37
C ALA A 59 12.36 30.21 -9.56
N ARG A 60 12.51 30.28 -8.23
CA ARG A 60 12.14 29.16 -7.34
C ARG A 60 10.63 28.90 -7.31
N ARG A 61 9.79 29.95 -7.40
CA ARG A 61 8.33 29.78 -7.50
C ARG A 61 7.93 29.08 -8.80
N GLN A 62 8.54 29.48 -9.91
CA GLN A 62 8.28 28.85 -11.20
C GLN A 62 8.67 27.36 -11.18
N ALA A 63 9.90 27.05 -10.77
CA ALA A 63 10.34 25.66 -10.67
C ALA A 63 9.45 24.80 -9.75
N ARG A 64 8.97 25.34 -8.62
CA ARG A 64 8.02 24.63 -7.76
C ARG A 64 6.68 24.36 -8.44
N THR A 65 6.21 25.30 -9.25
CA THR A 65 4.96 25.16 -10.01
C THR A 65 5.11 24.08 -11.08
N ASP A 66 6.20 24.12 -11.84
CA ASP A 66 6.49 23.13 -12.88
C ASP A 66 6.65 21.73 -12.28
N HIS A 67 7.40 21.60 -11.17
CA HIS A 67 7.51 20.33 -10.44
C HIS A 67 6.18 19.85 -9.86
N ALA A 68 5.27 20.75 -9.45
CA ALA A 68 3.96 20.38 -8.96
C ALA A 68 3.09 19.74 -10.05
N VAL A 69 3.15 20.27 -11.28
CA VAL A 69 2.46 19.69 -12.44
C VAL A 69 2.95 18.26 -12.70
N LEU A 70 4.27 18.02 -12.69
CA LEU A 70 4.83 16.67 -12.87
C LEU A 70 4.41 15.71 -11.75
N ARG A 71 4.41 16.15 -10.49
CA ARG A 71 3.93 15.33 -9.36
C ARG A 71 2.46 14.94 -9.52
N GLN A 72 1.63 15.83 -10.04
CA GLN A 72 0.22 15.52 -10.30
C GLN A 72 0.09 14.45 -11.39
N GLN A 73 0.85 14.57 -12.48
CA GLN A 73 0.86 13.57 -13.57
C GLN A 73 1.28 12.19 -13.04
N GLU A 74 2.37 12.12 -12.27
CA GLU A 74 2.83 10.87 -11.67
C GLU A 74 1.78 10.28 -10.71
N SER A 75 1.14 11.10 -9.88
CA SER A 75 0.08 10.61 -8.99
C SER A 75 -1.07 9.97 -9.76
N LEU A 76 -1.48 10.56 -10.88
CA LEU A 76 -2.53 9.98 -11.73
C LEU A 76 -2.09 8.64 -12.34
N MET A 77 -0.82 8.55 -12.77
CA MET A 77 -0.25 7.29 -13.27
C MET A 77 -0.19 6.21 -12.18
N ASP A 78 0.31 6.55 -11.00
CA ASP A 78 0.42 5.63 -9.86
C ASP A 78 -0.97 5.16 -9.42
N ASP A 79 -1.97 6.04 -9.43
CA ASP A 79 -3.35 5.70 -9.11
C ASP A 79 -3.94 4.72 -10.12
N ARG A 80 -3.71 4.95 -11.42
CA ARG A 80 -4.10 4.04 -12.48
C ARG A 80 -3.45 2.67 -12.30
N GLU A 81 -2.14 2.63 -12.07
CA GLU A 81 -1.39 1.40 -11.84
C GLU A 81 -1.91 0.63 -10.61
N ARG A 82 -2.23 1.34 -9.52
CA ARG A 82 -2.83 0.71 -8.34
C ARG A 82 -4.19 0.08 -8.65
N ARG A 83 -5.04 0.75 -9.45
CA ARG A 83 -6.35 0.22 -9.87
C ARG A 83 -6.20 -1.02 -10.75
N GLU A 84 -5.29 -0.98 -11.73
CA GLU A 84 -5.02 -2.12 -12.62
C GLU A 84 -4.52 -3.35 -11.84
N ARG A 85 -3.55 -3.15 -10.93
CA ARG A 85 -3.07 -4.24 -10.06
C ARG A 85 -4.14 -4.77 -9.11
N ALA A 86 -5.07 -3.93 -8.65
CA ALA A 86 -6.19 -4.36 -7.83
C ALA A 86 -7.17 -5.22 -8.64
N ALA A 87 -7.51 -4.79 -9.86
CA ALA A 87 -8.37 -5.54 -10.77
C ALA A 87 -7.77 -6.91 -11.15
N GLN A 88 -6.48 -6.95 -11.50
CA GLN A 88 -5.76 -8.21 -11.78
C GLN A 88 -5.78 -9.17 -10.58
N ARG A 89 -5.67 -8.63 -9.35
CA ARG A 89 -5.75 -9.45 -8.14
C ARG A 89 -7.14 -10.03 -7.93
N LEU A 90 -8.19 -9.25 -8.15
CA LEU A 90 -9.58 -9.74 -8.06
C LEU A 90 -9.83 -10.86 -9.07
N GLN A 91 -9.43 -10.67 -10.34
CA GLN A 91 -9.51 -11.72 -11.37
C GLN A 91 -8.78 -13.00 -10.93
N SER A 92 -7.54 -12.88 -10.43
CA SER A 92 -6.79 -14.05 -9.95
C SER A 92 -7.44 -14.77 -8.76
N ILE A 93 -8.26 -14.08 -7.97
CA ILE A 93 -8.99 -14.68 -6.85
C ILE A 93 -10.21 -15.42 -7.40
N GLU A 94 -10.97 -14.80 -8.31
CA GLU A 94 -12.11 -15.41 -8.99
C GLU A 94 -11.69 -16.68 -9.75
N ASP A 95 -10.59 -16.63 -10.51
CA ASP A 95 -10.04 -17.79 -11.22
C ASP A 95 -9.65 -18.92 -10.26
N ARG A 96 -9.09 -18.59 -9.10
CA ARG A 96 -8.75 -19.57 -8.06
C ARG A 96 -9.99 -20.15 -7.38
N GLN A 97 -11.03 -19.35 -7.20
CA GLN A 97 -12.29 -19.81 -6.62
C GLN A 97 -13.07 -20.70 -7.60
N SER A 98 -13.12 -20.33 -8.87
CA SER A 98 -13.77 -21.12 -9.92
C SER A 98 -13.04 -22.45 -10.14
N ALA A 99 -11.70 -22.45 -10.21
CA ALA A 99 -10.91 -23.68 -10.27
C ALA A 99 -11.18 -24.61 -9.07
N ARG A 100 -11.23 -24.05 -7.85
CA ARG A 100 -11.57 -24.83 -6.64
C ARG A 100 -13.01 -25.36 -6.62
N ALA A 101 -13.96 -24.64 -7.22
CA ALA A 101 -15.35 -25.06 -7.29
C ALA A 101 -15.55 -26.20 -8.31
N VAL A 102 -14.78 -26.22 -9.40
CA VAL A 102 -14.77 -27.31 -10.39
C VAL A 102 -14.11 -28.58 -9.83
N ASP A 103 -13.05 -28.43 -9.03
CA ASP A 103 -12.33 -29.55 -8.40
C ASP A 103 -12.91 -29.98 -7.02
N ALA A 104 -14.05 -29.44 -6.59
CA ALA A 104 -14.64 -29.76 -5.28
C ALA A 104 -15.49 -31.05 -5.33
N PRO A 105 -15.09 -32.15 -4.64
CA PRO A 105 -16.03 -33.21 -4.31
C PRO A 105 -17.03 -32.71 -3.25
N GLU A 106 -18.27 -33.21 -3.33
CA GLU A 106 -19.40 -32.83 -2.48
C GLU A 106 -19.00 -32.80 -0.98
N PRO A 107 -19.26 -31.70 -0.24
CA PRO A 107 -18.81 -31.59 1.14
C PRO A 107 -19.58 -32.60 2.01
N PRO A 108 -18.89 -33.47 2.79
CA PRO A 108 -19.60 -34.30 3.75
C PRO A 108 -20.28 -33.40 4.78
N ALA A 109 -21.53 -33.73 5.13
CA ALA A 109 -22.32 -33.04 6.13
C ALA A 109 -21.51 -32.78 7.40
N ILE A 110 -21.45 -31.52 7.83
CA ILE A 110 -20.67 -31.08 8.99
C ILE A 110 -21.39 -31.55 10.26
N ALA A 111 -21.01 -32.71 10.78
CA ALA A 111 -21.23 -33.04 12.18
C ALA A 111 -20.37 -32.10 13.05
N PRO A 112 -20.84 -31.65 14.24
CA PRO A 112 -20.06 -30.80 15.13
C PRO A 112 -18.76 -31.53 15.48
N ARG A 113 -17.66 -30.96 14.97
CA ARG A 113 -16.34 -31.58 15.02
C ARG A 113 -15.84 -31.49 16.46
N ALA A 114 -16.05 -32.56 17.23
CA ALA A 114 -15.29 -32.77 18.46
C ALA A 114 -13.80 -32.59 18.12
N SER A 115 -13.10 -31.78 18.92
CA SER A 115 -11.70 -31.40 18.73
C SER A 115 -10.84 -32.64 18.48
N ARG A 116 -10.57 -32.93 17.20
CA ARG A 116 -9.59 -33.96 16.81
C ARG A 116 -8.22 -33.49 17.28
N PRO A 117 -7.47 -34.28 18.07
CA PRO A 117 -6.07 -33.99 18.28
C PRO A 117 -5.36 -34.04 16.92
N ALA A 118 -4.44 -33.09 16.71
CA ALA A 118 -3.68 -32.92 15.48
C ALA A 118 -3.09 -34.27 15.02
N HIS A 119 -3.29 -34.61 13.74
CA HIS A 119 -2.55 -35.68 13.11
C HIS A 119 -1.08 -35.27 13.02
N SER A 120 -0.25 -35.98 13.77
CA SER A 120 1.20 -35.95 13.63
C SER A 120 1.57 -36.52 12.25
N PRO A 121 2.42 -35.86 11.44
CA PRO A 121 3.06 -36.54 10.32
C PRO A 121 3.93 -37.68 10.87
N GLY A 122 3.90 -38.84 10.22
CA GLY A 122 4.62 -40.04 10.63
C GLY A 122 6.13 -39.83 10.77
N PRO A 123 6.84 -40.66 11.58
CA PRO A 123 8.24 -40.43 11.87
C PRO A 123 9.11 -40.78 10.65
N LEU A 124 9.81 -39.79 10.10
CA LEU A 124 11.09 -40.03 9.43
C LEU A 124 12.12 -40.50 10.48
N PRO A 125 13.10 -41.35 10.15
CA PRO A 125 14.11 -41.80 11.11
C PRO A 125 14.97 -40.60 11.53
N ARG A 126 14.60 -40.00 12.66
CA ARG A 126 15.27 -38.87 13.26
C ARG A 126 16.41 -39.42 14.11
N ALA A 127 17.65 -39.05 13.79
CA ALA A 127 18.76 -39.20 14.72
C ALA A 127 18.32 -38.69 16.10
N ARG A 128 18.50 -39.50 17.15
CA ARG A 128 18.09 -39.19 18.51
C ARG A 128 18.81 -37.92 19.00
N LEU A 129 18.14 -36.79 18.95
CA LEU A 129 18.45 -35.69 19.87
C LEU A 129 17.86 -36.03 21.25
N PRO A 130 18.55 -35.68 22.35
CA PRO A 130 18.05 -35.96 23.69
C PRO A 130 16.69 -35.28 23.92
N ALA A 131 15.72 -36.05 24.38
CA ALA A 131 14.40 -35.54 24.77
C ALA A 131 14.57 -34.52 25.90
N SER A 132 14.17 -33.27 25.66
CA SER A 132 14.12 -32.27 26.72
C SER A 132 13.12 -32.72 27.81
N PRO A 133 13.41 -32.50 29.10
CA PRO A 133 12.53 -32.93 30.18
C PRO A 133 11.12 -32.31 30.04
N PRO A 134 10.05 -33.05 30.37
CA PRO A 134 8.66 -32.63 30.13
C PRO A 134 8.30 -31.28 30.78
N ASP A 135 8.98 -30.91 31.86
CA ASP A 135 8.78 -29.63 32.54
C ASP A 135 9.29 -28.43 31.71
N ALA A 136 10.39 -28.58 30.98
CA ALA A 136 10.92 -27.52 30.10
C ALA A 136 9.99 -27.23 28.90
N ALA A 137 9.27 -28.26 28.42
CA ALA A 137 8.27 -28.09 27.38
C ALA A 137 7.03 -27.34 27.89
N ARG A 138 6.57 -27.61 29.12
CA ARG A 138 5.43 -26.91 29.75
C ARG A 138 5.74 -25.44 30.04
N THR A 139 6.92 -25.15 30.61
CA THR A 139 7.33 -23.76 30.88
C THR A 139 7.46 -22.94 29.60
N SER A 140 8.04 -23.51 28.53
CA SER A 140 8.15 -22.83 27.24
C SER A 140 6.78 -22.56 26.59
N GLN A 141 5.80 -23.45 26.76
CA GLN A 141 4.45 -23.26 26.27
C GLN A 141 3.72 -22.15 27.05
N GLU A 142 3.91 -22.09 28.37
CA GLU A 142 3.32 -21.08 29.22
C GLU A 142 3.90 -19.69 28.95
N GLN A 143 5.22 -19.56 28.79
CA GLN A 143 5.87 -18.32 28.38
C GLN A 143 5.35 -17.81 27.03
N ARG A 144 5.12 -18.70 26.06
CA ARG A 144 4.51 -18.32 24.76
C ARG A 144 3.08 -17.81 24.94
N ARG A 145 2.26 -18.45 25.78
CA ARG A 145 0.90 -18.00 26.08
C ARG A 145 0.89 -16.63 26.75
N GLN A 146 1.75 -16.41 27.74
CA GLN A 146 1.91 -15.11 28.39
C GLN A 146 2.35 -14.03 27.40
N THR A 147 3.31 -14.33 26.52
CA THR A 147 3.77 -13.39 25.48
C THR A 147 2.66 -13.00 24.52
N LEU A 148 1.83 -13.96 24.08
CA LEU A 148 0.69 -13.69 23.21
C LEU A 148 -0.39 -12.86 23.93
N GLN A 149 -0.65 -13.13 25.22
CA GLN A 149 -1.59 -12.35 26.02
C GLN A 149 -1.12 -10.90 26.21
N MET A 150 0.19 -10.71 26.48
CA MET A 150 0.80 -9.38 26.58
C MET A 150 0.68 -8.60 25.27
N ARG A 151 1.00 -9.21 24.13
CA ARG A 151 0.83 -8.59 22.81
C ARG A 151 -0.62 -8.23 22.53
N ALA A 152 -1.56 -9.13 22.83
CA ALA A 152 -2.99 -8.85 22.65
C ALA A 152 -3.49 -7.71 23.56
N ALA A 153 -2.93 -7.58 24.77
CA ALA A 153 -3.24 -6.46 25.65
C ALA A 153 -2.67 -5.14 25.12
N GLU A 154 -1.43 -5.13 24.65
CA GLU A 154 -0.78 -3.97 24.04
C GLU A 154 -1.53 -3.50 22.78
N GLU A 155 -1.98 -4.43 21.92
CA GLU A 155 -2.79 -4.10 20.75
C GLU A 155 -4.12 -3.44 21.13
N ARG A 156 -4.80 -3.94 22.17
CA ARG A 156 -6.02 -3.32 22.70
C ARG A 156 -5.75 -1.90 23.22
N GLN A 157 -4.66 -1.71 23.96
CA GLN A 157 -4.25 -0.39 24.44
C GLN A 157 -3.99 0.57 23.27
N ARG A 158 -3.21 0.15 22.27
CA ARG A 158 -2.96 0.95 21.06
C ARG A 158 -4.24 1.29 20.30
N GLN A 159 -5.24 0.42 20.29
CA GLN A 159 -6.54 0.71 19.67
C GLN A 159 -7.32 1.77 20.47
N ILE A 160 -7.35 1.65 21.80
CA ILE A 160 -7.99 2.64 22.67
C ILE A 160 -7.32 4.01 22.52
N GLU A 161 -5.99 4.07 22.55
CA GLU A 161 -5.23 5.31 22.33
C GLU A 161 -5.53 5.93 20.96
N LYS A 162 -5.58 5.11 19.90
CA LYS A 162 -5.95 5.60 18.56
C LYS A 162 -7.36 6.18 18.53
N GLN A 163 -8.32 5.56 19.23
CA GLN A 163 -9.70 6.06 19.33
C GLN A 163 -9.74 7.38 20.11
N GLN A 164 -9.07 7.46 21.26
CA GLN A 164 -8.97 8.67 22.07
C GLN A 164 -8.33 9.81 21.26
N ALA A 165 -7.19 9.57 20.61
CA ALA A 165 -6.53 10.54 19.77
C ALA A 165 -7.40 10.99 18.59
N ALA A 166 -8.24 10.11 18.02
CA ALA A 166 -9.19 10.49 16.98
C ALA A 166 -10.31 11.40 17.51
N LEU A 167 -10.82 11.13 18.71
CA LEU A 167 -11.81 11.98 19.38
C LEU A 167 -11.22 13.36 19.73
N GLU A 168 -10.00 13.41 20.26
CA GLU A 168 -9.31 14.66 20.56
C GLU A 168 -9.05 15.50 19.31
N ARG A 169 -8.63 14.87 18.20
CA ARG A 169 -8.47 15.58 16.92
C ARG A 169 -9.79 16.17 16.44
N LYS A 170 -10.90 15.42 16.52
CA LYS A 170 -12.23 15.92 16.17
C LYS A 170 -12.64 17.10 17.06
N ALA A 171 -12.43 17.00 18.37
CA ALA A 171 -12.74 18.07 19.32
C ALA A 171 -11.92 19.34 19.04
N ARG A 172 -10.61 19.20 18.76
CA ARG A 172 -9.74 20.33 18.39
C ARG A 172 -10.19 21.02 17.11
N VAL A 173 -10.57 20.25 16.08
CA VAL A 173 -11.09 20.81 14.83
C VAL A 173 -12.40 21.55 15.07
N GLN A 174 -13.33 20.98 15.84
CA GLN A 174 -14.60 21.63 16.18
C GLN A 174 -14.38 22.93 16.98
N GLN A 175 -13.48 22.94 17.96
CA GLN A 175 -13.14 24.16 18.70
C GLN A 175 -12.55 25.23 17.79
N ARG A 176 -11.65 24.88 16.87
CA ARG A 176 -11.09 25.82 15.89
C ARG A 176 -12.19 26.38 14.99
N GLN A 177 -13.06 25.53 14.47
CA GLN A 177 -14.20 25.95 13.64
C GLN A 177 -15.14 26.90 14.41
N ALA A 178 -15.43 26.63 15.69
CA ALA A 178 -16.23 27.52 16.52
C ALA A 178 -15.55 28.88 16.77
N GLN A 179 -14.23 28.90 17.00
CA GLN A 179 -13.46 30.13 17.16
C GLN A 179 -13.40 30.95 15.86
N GLU A 180 -13.23 30.30 14.72
CA GLU A 180 -13.25 30.95 13.40
C GLU A 180 -14.65 31.51 13.09
N ALA A 181 -15.72 30.76 13.39
CA ALA A 181 -17.09 31.22 13.25
C ALA A 181 -17.40 32.42 14.17
N ALA A 182 -16.95 32.41 15.42
CA ALA A 182 -17.06 33.55 16.33
C ALA A 182 -16.29 34.79 15.84
N ARG A 183 -15.23 34.60 15.06
CA ARG A 183 -14.49 35.65 14.34
C ARG A 183 -15.11 36.01 12.99
N GLY A 184 -16.29 35.50 12.66
CA GLY A 184 -17.01 35.81 11.42
C GLY A 184 -16.52 35.07 10.17
N HIS A 185 -15.64 34.08 10.29
CA HIS A 185 -15.15 33.30 9.15
C HIS A 185 -16.07 32.08 8.93
N GLN A 186 -16.63 31.95 7.73
CA GLN A 186 -17.48 30.81 7.37
C GLN A 186 -16.62 29.58 7.03
N PRO A 187 -17.01 28.36 7.44
CA PRO A 187 -16.28 27.15 7.09
C PRO A 187 -16.29 26.92 5.57
N ALA A 188 -15.15 26.50 5.02
CA ALA A 188 -15.04 26.18 3.61
C ALA A 188 -16.02 25.06 3.23
N ALA A 189 -16.75 25.24 2.12
CA ALA A 189 -17.67 24.24 1.60
C ALA A 189 -16.93 22.93 1.28
N PRO A 190 -17.52 21.75 1.57
CA PRO A 190 -16.91 20.48 1.23
C PRO A 190 -16.74 20.38 -0.29
N LEU A 191 -15.54 19.97 -0.73
CA LEU A 191 -15.30 19.66 -2.13
C LEU A 191 -16.17 18.45 -2.50
N THR A 192 -17.10 18.65 -3.44
CA THR A 192 -17.88 17.56 -4.03
C THR A 192 -16.95 16.63 -4.80
N PRO A 193 -17.16 15.31 -4.74
CA PRO A 193 -16.29 14.32 -5.39
C PRO A 193 -16.26 14.44 -6.91
#